data_AF-R2RSG2-F1
#
_entry.id   AF-R2RSG2-F1
#
_cell.length_a   1.000
_cell.length_b   1.000
_cell.length_c   1.000
_cell.angle_alpha   90.00
_cell.angle_beta   90.00
_cell.angle_gamma   90.00
#
_symmetry.space_group_name_H-M   'P 1'
#
loop_
_entity.id
_entity.type
_entity.pdbx_description
1 polymer ?
#
loop_
_entity_poly.entity_id
_entity_poly.type
_entity_poly.pdbx_seq_one_letter_code
_entity_poly.pdbx_strand_id
1 'polypeptide(L)'
;MQEGTKEFRNEFDRYVLKLLIREYYISRPELSKAIGLAQSFVREFDNGTRSFGNNALDQFEELVFSKYEPLLNLHEYELDQVRKRLESINTEEELEQFRINFDGLI
;
A
#
# COMPACT_ATOMS: atom_id res chain seq x y z
N MET A 1 -12.28 8.68 2.36
CA MET A 1 -12.71 7.27 2.46
C MET A 1 -12.55 6.86 3.90
N GLN A 2 -13.47 6.11 4.49
CA GLN A 2 -13.36 5.81 5.92
C GLN A 2 -12.19 4.85 6.22
N GLU A 3 -11.38 5.17 7.23
CA GLU A 3 -10.32 4.29 7.74
C GLU A 3 -10.89 2.91 8.12
N GLY A 4 -10.13 1.86 7.83
CA GLY A 4 -10.52 0.47 8.08
C GLY A 4 -11.46 -0.14 7.03
N THR A 5 -11.97 0.63 6.07
CA THR A 5 -12.66 0.05 4.91
C THR A 5 -11.67 -0.70 4.02
N LYS A 6 -12.15 -1.72 3.30
CA LYS A 6 -11.32 -2.50 2.38
C LYS A 6 -10.69 -1.61 1.31
N GLU A 7 -11.44 -0.63 0.82
CA GLU A 7 -10.99 0.34 -0.16
C GLU A 7 -9.84 1.18 0.42
N PHE A 8 -9.99 1.70 1.64
CA PHE A 8 -8.93 2.46 2.33
C PHE A 8 -7.67 1.64 2.50
N ARG A 9 -7.82 0.41 3.02
CA ARG A 9 -6.70 -0.51 3.24
C ARG A 9 -5.97 -0.80 1.93
N ASN A 10 -6.68 -1.05 0.84
CA ASN A 10 -6.05 -1.29 -0.47
C ASN A 10 -5.20 -0.11 -0.95
N GLU A 11 -5.67 1.12 -0.82
CA GLU A 11 -4.90 2.29 -1.26
C GLU A 11 -3.71 2.57 -0.34
N PHE A 12 -3.89 2.43 0.96
CA PHE A 12 -2.82 2.61 1.94
C PHE A 12 -1.75 1.52 1.82
N ASP A 13 -2.14 0.25 1.72
CA ASP A 13 -1.20 -0.87 1.58
C ASP A 13 -0.46 -0.82 0.24
N ARG A 14 -1.11 -0.32 -0.81
CA ARG A 14 -0.43 -0.04 -2.08
C ARG A 14 0.62 1.06 -1.90
N TYR A 15 0.33 2.08 -1.12
CA TYR A 15 1.31 3.10 -0.72
C TYR A 15 2.52 2.47 -0.04
N VAL A 16 2.29 1.69 1.01
CA VAL A 16 3.34 1.00 1.77
C VAL A 16 4.16 0.10 0.85
N LEU A 17 3.51 -0.65 -0.06
CA LEU A 17 4.19 -1.51 -1.00
C LEU A 17 5.13 -0.73 -1.94
N LYS A 18 4.69 0.39 -2.49
CA LYS A 18 5.53 1.21 -3.38
C LYS A 18 6.72 1.81 -2.65
N LEU A 19 6.51 2.30 -1.44
CA LEU A 19 7.57 2.81 -0.57
C LEU A 19 8.68 1.77 -0.38
N LEU A 20 8.30 0.55 0.01
CA LEU A 20 9.26 -0.56 0.22
C LEU A 20 10.00 -0.96 -1.06
N ILE A 21 9.34 -0.94 -2.22
CA ILE A 21 9.96 -1.28 -3.50
C ILE A 21 10.92 -0.18 -3.97
N ARG A 22 10.53 1.10 -3.87
CA ARG A 22 11.28 2.23 -4.44
C ARG A 22 12.40 2.72 -3.53
N GLU A 23 12.12 2.94 -2.25
CA GLU A 23 13.10 3.50 -1.30
C GLU A 23 14.06 2.45 -0.75
N TYR A 24 13.57 1.24 -0.54
CA TYR A 24 14.34 0.16 0.11
C TYR A 24 14.74 -0.96 -0.86
N TYR A 25 14.45 -0.81 -2.15
CA TYR A 25 14.79 -1.77 -3.21
C TYR A 25 14.32 -3.20 -2.92
N ILE A 26 13.26 -3.36 -2.12
CA ILE A 26 12.73 -4.68 -1.78
C ILE A 26 12.05 -5.26 -3.00
N SER A 27 12.56 -6.41 -3.45
CA SER A 27 12.10 -6.98 -4.70
C SER A 27 10.65 -7.51 -4.58
N ARG A 28 9.83 -7.30 -5.62
CA ARG A 28 8.48 -7.90 -5.71
C ARG A 28 8.47 -9.42 -5.48
N PRO A 29 9.46 -10.21 -5.98
CA PRO A 29 9.61 -11.62 -5.62
C PRO A 29 9.75 -11.89 -4.13
N GLU A 30 10.51 -11.06 -3.40
CA GLU A 30 10.68 -11.21 -1.96
C GLU A 30 9.38 -10.91 -1.23
N LEU A 31 8.69 -9.83 -1.60
CA LEU A 31 7.39 -9.45 -1.04
C LEU A 31 6.34 -10.53 -1.30
N SER A 32 6.27 -11.03 -2.54
CA SER A 32 5.41 -12.16 -2.92
C SER A 32 5.65 -13.40 -2.06
N LYS A 33 6.91 -13.77 -1.82
CA LYS A 33 7.26 -14.89 -0.94
C LYS A 33 6.87 -14.62 0.50
N ALA A 34 7.06 -13.39 0.99
CA ALA A 34 6.69 -13.02 2.34
C ALA A 34 5.17 -13.17 2.53
N ILE A 35 4.37 -12.54 1.67
CA ILE A 35 2.90 -12.46 1.76
C ILE A 35 2.20 -13.77 1.35
N GLY A 36 2.91 -14.73 0.75
CA GLY A 36 2.32 -15.98 0.27
C GLY A 36 1.42 -15.81 -0.96
N LEU A 37 1.55 -14.69 -1.68
CA LEU A 37 0.80 -14.40 -2.91
C LEU A 37 1.70 -14.62 -4.13
N ALA A 38 1.12 -14.95 -5.28
CA ALA A 38 1.91 -15.07 -6.51
C ALA A 38 2.48 -13.71 -6.94
N GLN A 39 3.64 -13.71 -7.61
CA GLN A 39 4.30 -12.47 -8.04
C GLN A 39 3.41 -11.61 -8.97
N SER A 40 2.59 -12.25 -9.80
CA SER A 40 1.63 -11.55 -10.66
C SER A 40 0.60 -10.77 -9.84
N PHE A 41 0.11 -11.33 -8.73
CA PHE A 41 -0.82 -10.65 -7.83
C PHE A 41 -0.18 -9.42 -7.19
N VAL A 42 1.05 -9.53 -6.69
CA VAL A 42 1.75 -8.39 -6.09
C VAL A 42 2.02 -7.31 -7.14
N ARG A 43 2.37 -7.70 -8.38
CA ARG A 43 2.57 -6.75 -9.49
C ARG A 43 1.28 -6.03 -9.88
N GLU A 44 0.18 -6.76 -10.01
CA GLU A 44 -1.13 -6.19 -10.34
C GLU A 44 -1.64 -5.26 -9.24
N PHE A 45 -1.37 -5.61 -7.97
CA PHE A 45 -1.72 -4.78 -6.82
C PHE A 45 -0.89 -3.49 -6.78
N ASP A 46 0.43 -3.58 -6.94
CA ASP A 46 1.34 -2.44 -7.05
C ASP A 46 0.92 -1.47 -8.19
N ASN A 47 0.59 -2.02 -9.36
CA ASN A 47 0.16 -1.24 -10.51
C ASN A 47 -1.28 -0.69 -10.42
N GLY A 48 -2.03 -1.01 -9.35
CA GLY A 48 -3.41 -0.56 -9.18
C GLY A 48 -4.44 -1.26 -10.05
N THR A 49 -4.05 -2.28 -10.83
CA THR A 49 -4.99 -3.05 -11.67
C THR A 49 -5.76 -4.10 -10.87
N ARG A 50 -5.40 -4.31 -9.60
CA ARG A 50 -6.07 -5.25 -8.70
C ARG A 50 -6.12 -4.71 -7.28
N SER A 51 -7.19 -5.09 -6.59
CA SER A 51 -7.35 -4.91 -5.15
C SER A 51 -7.37 -6.29 -4.46
N PHE A 52 -6.83 -6.35 -3.26
CA PHE A 52 -6.91 -7.51 -2.38
C PHE A 52 -8.26 -7.56 -1.66
N GLY A 53 -8.71 -8.79 -1.40
CA GLY A 53 -9.79 -9.05 -0.45
C GLY A 53 -9.27 -9.02 0.99
N ASN A 54 -10.17 -8.96 1.97
CA ASN A 54 -9.83 -8.81 3.39
C ASN A 54 -8.74 -9.79 3.87
N ASN A 55 -8.90 -11.09 3.62
CA ASN A 55 -7.91 -12.08 4.06
C ASN A 55 -6.49 -11.83 3.51
N ALA A 56 -6.39 -11.37 2.26
CA ALA A 56 -5.10 -11.07 1.64
C ALA A 56 -4.51 -9.74 2.16
N LEU A 57 -5.37 -8.77 2.51
CA LEU A 57 -4.95 -7.55 3.20
C LEU A 57 -4.46 -7.88 4.63
N ASP A 58 -5.20 -8.70 5.38
CA ASP A 58 -4.82 -9.09 6.74
C ASP A 58 -3.43 -9.77 6.73
N GLN A 59 -3.21 -10.69 5.79
CA GLN A 59 -1.90 -11.33 5.60
C GLN A 59 -0.82 -10.34 5.17
N PHE A 60 -1.13 -9.45 4.23
CA PHE A 60 -0.20 -8.42 3.79
C PHE A 60 0.24 -7.56 4.96
N GLU A 61 -0.72 -7.00 5.70
CA GLU A 61 -0.47 -6.09 6.81
C GLU A 61 0.32 -6.80 7.92
N GLU A 62 -0.12 -7.99 8.35
CA GLU A 62 0.59 -8.75 9.39
C GLU A 62 2.07 -8.95 9.03
N LEU A 63 2.36 -9.32 7.79
CA LEU A 63 3.73 -9.65 7.36
C LEU A 63 4.57 -8.43 7.03
N VAL A 64 3.97 -7.42 6.39
CA VAL A 64 4.68 -6.20 6.01
C VAL A 64 4.96 -5.35 7.25
N PHE A 65 3.97 -5.14 8.11
CA PHE A 65 4.16 -4.36 9.33
C PHE A 65 5.07 -5.08 10.34
N SER A 66 5.04 -6.42 10.43
CA SER A 66 5.97 -7.13 11.32
C SER A 66 7.41 -7.17 10.78
N LYS A 67 7.60 -7.45 9.48
CA LYS A 67 8.94 -7.61 8.90
C LYS A 67 9.65 -6.28 8.67
N TYR A 68 8.89 -5.25 8.32
CA TYR A 68 9.44 -3.96 7.92
C TYR A 68 9.13 -2.83 8.91
N GLU A 69 8.65 -3.15 10.12
CA GLU A 69 8.36 -2.19 11.19
C GLU A 69 9.45 -1.11 11.35
N PRO A 70 10.75 -1.44 11.42
CA PRO A 70 11.77 -0.43 11.63
C PRO A 70 11.86 0.57 10.47
N LEU A 71 11.61 0.11 9.24
CA LEU A 71 11.61 0.97 8.04
C LEU A 71 10.35 1.84 8.02
N LEU A 72 9.18 1.25 8.31
CA LEU A 72 7.92 1.98 8.32
C LEU A 72 7.88 3.06 9.40
N ASN A 73 8.54 2.83 10.55
CA ASN A 73 8.68 3.82 11.62
C ASN A 73 9.51 5.04 11.18
N LEU A 74 10.47 4.89 10.24
CA LEU A 74 11.20 6.04 9.68
C LEU A 74 10.28 6.94 8.82
N HIS A 75 9.18 6.38 8.31
CA HIS A 75 8.19 7.07 7.49
C HIS A 75 6.87 7.32 8.24
N GLU A 76 6.83 7.22 9.58
CA GLU A 76 5.58 7.35 10.36
C GLU A 76 4.82 8.64 10.03
N TYR A 77 5.53 9.78 9.96
CA TYR A 77 4.92 11.06 9.59
C TYR A 77 4.32 11.04 8.19
N GLU A 78 5.06 10.49 7.21
CA GLU A 78 4.60 10.40 5.82
C GLU A 78 3.38 9.47 5.70
N LEU A 79 3.42 8.31 6.36
CA LEU A 79 2.31 7.36 6.42
C LEU A 79 1.06 7.99 7.07
N ASP A 80 1.22 8.79 8.11
CA ASP A 80 0.11 9.54 8.72
C ASP A 80 -0.48 10.58 7.76
N GLN A 81 0.34 11.31 6.99
CA GLN A 81 -0.16 12.22 5.96
C GLN A 81 -0.94 11.49 4.87
N VAL A 82 -0.47 10.31 4.46
CA VAL A 82 -1.19 9.47 3.49
C VAL A 82 -2.53 9.03 4.04
N ARG A 83 -2.60 8.57 5.29
CA ARG A 83 -3.87 8.19 5.96
C ARG A 83 -4.85 9.36 5.95
N LYS A 84 -4.44 10.52 6.45
CA LYS A 84 -5.29 11.73 6.50
C LYS A 84 -5.78 12.15 5.11
N ARG A 85 -4.92 12.04 4.10
CA ARG A 85 -5.30 12.35 2.72
C ARG A 85 -6.33 11.36 2.18
N LEU A 86 -6.13 10.06 2.39
CA LEU A 86 -7.10 9.03 2.01
C LEU A 86 -8.45 9.22 2.71
N GLU A 87 -8.43 9.63 3.99
CA GLU A 87 -9.65 9.95 4.73
C GLU A 87 -10.45 11.09 4.09
N SER A 88 -9.75 12.10 3.57
CA SER A 88 -10.37 13.27 2.93
C SER A 88 -11.00 12.99 1.55
N ILE A 89 -10.72 11.84 0.91
CA ILE A 89 -11.24 11.49 -0.43
C ILE A 89 -12.72 11.10 -0.36
N ASN A 90 -13.59 11.81 -1.08
CA ASN A 90 -15.02 11.54 -1.10
C ASN A 90 -15.52 11.09 -2.48
N THR A 91 -14.68 11.19 -3.50
CA THR A 91 -15.04 10.91 -4.91
C THR A 91 -13.97 10.07 -5.60
N GLU A 92 -14.36 9.36 -6.68
CA GLU A 92 -13.40 8.60 -7.49
C GLU A 92 -12.38 9.53 -8.18
N GLU A 93 -12.78 10.74 -8.58
CA GLU A 93 -11.87 11.70 -9.21
C GLU A 93 -10.77 12.18 -8.24
N GLU A 94 -11.11 12.41 -6.97
CA GLU A 94 -10.12 12.69 -5.93
C GLU A 94 -9.20 11.49 -5.67
N LEU A 95 -9.72 10.27 -5.80
CA LEU A 95 -8.93 9.05 -5.68
C LEU A 95 -7.95 8.88 -6.86
N GLU A 96 -8.38 9.15 -8.09
CA GLU A 96 -7.51 9.18 -9.25
C GLU A 96 -6.41 10.24 -9.09
N GLN A 97 -6.76 11.45 -8.65
CA GLN A 97 -5.78 12.50 -8.35
C GLN A 97 -4.81 12.08 -7.24
N PHE A 98 -5.29 11.40 -6.21
CA PHE A 98 -4.43 10.83 -5.18
C PHE A 98 -3.43 9.84 -5.80
N ARG A 99 -3.89 8.89 -6.61
CA ARG A 99 -3.05 7.87 -7.28
C ARG A 99 -2.03 8.48 -8.25
N ILE A 100 -2.40 9.52 -9.00
CA ILE A 100 -1.49 10.24 -9.91
C ILE A 100 -0.41 10.99 -9.13
N ASN A 101 -0.80 11.74 -8.10
CA ASN A 101 0.17 12.45 -7.26
C ASN A 101 1.08 11.49 -6.50
N PHE A 102 0.53 10.34 -6.12
CA PHE A 102 1.24 9.24 -5.48
C PHE A 102 2.35 8.65 -6.37
N ASP A 103 2.11 8.52 -7.68
CA ASP A 103 3.16 8.06 -8.62
C ASP A 103 4.25 9.10 -8.91
N GLY A 104 3.99 10.39 -8.64
CA GLY A 104 4.94 11.48 -8.85
C GLY A 104 5.72 11.94 -7.60
N LEU A 105 5.34 11.48 -6.40
CA LEU A 105 5.98 11.82 -5.12
C LEU A 105 7.09 10.84 -4.71
N ILE A 106 7.15 9.66 -5.33
CA ILE A 106 8.11 8.57 -5.06
C ILE A 106 8.87 8.24 -6.35
#